data_AF-A0A7W1CGN1-F1
#
_entry.id   AF-A0A7W1CGN1-F1
#
_cell.length_a   1.000
_cell.length_b   1.000
_cell.length_c   1.000
_cell.angle_alpha   90.00
_cell.angle_beta   90.00
_cell.angle_gamma   90.00
#
_symmetry.space_group_name_H-M   'P 1'
#
loop_
_entity.id
_entity.type
_entity.pdbx_description
1 polymer ?
#
loop_
_entity_poly.entity_id
_entity_poly.type
_entity_poly.pdbx_seq_one_letter_code
_entity_poly.pdbx_strand_id
1 'polypeptide(L)'
;MQIYNSTNFNAPSYPYLSDEESGAIAILSQNGFIKDVQRDNGHRCEDEETVSEVQGSKKFCNLVAKIVTNTPHALSLSCLRSVMKINEKLYRQLEWKRFAHIFSLKGKVPLPDGSTVNLEGFNDPFSMTMLLTSFDNFAKSKLNLVTKDMHHWIAQGLSTAIWHDNATHKNIVNTFNKIKDPSYCYPILMCSGWNWHSVTLIFFKNYFIYCNRGSASNGFPGWTIYHIGSKKKITKQFLDNIAKRLNFTKQNYISVDEIIKELNATELFYSLMKEQSVGNCTYSNVKAAIFALMTLWDYLKVGGNCVILNKKLFKTSHTSAKAFYKEFSNYDRQMALDNFFIDLELNKGKNEDTHSNMYDFIAVEKLIFLFLTKIKNLAVNNNIFSFGYKIGWERWLRFDDYVSHFTFCSPSDRKTLRNFAKLVNNKTNYEGILVPLKRVIGNFKSSDFVIQILEQLHKNRLATFDQRLEICSFMAFKGMEKELTLNLSRLGFIENIQKCKNTKRKFELVNSFITKDWLDQDLKESISKNC
;
A
#
# COMPACT_ATOMS: atom_id res chain seq x y z
N MET A 1 -14.81 34.19 0.93
CA MET A 1 -14.57 33.07 -0.02
C MET A 1 -14.70 33.68 -1.42
N GLN A 2 -13.62 34.19 -1.99
CA GLN A 2 -13.62 34.78 -3.33
C GLN A 2 -13.32 33.68 -4.35
N ILE A 3 -14.27 33.44 -5.23
CA ILE A 3 -14.14 32.53 -6.37
C ILE A 3 -13.12 33.16 -7.30
N TYR A 4 -11.96 32.53 -7.46
CA TYR A 4 -10.98 32.94 -8.46
C TYR A 4 -11.52 32.53 -9.84
N ASN A 5 -11.80 33.51 -10.69
CA ASN A 5 -12.08 33.30 -12.10
C ASN A 5 -10.93 32.52 -12.74
N SER A 6 -11.27 31.40 -13.37
CA SER A 6 -10.36 30.50 -14.04
C SER A 6 -9.61 31.23 -15.16
N THR A 7 -8.29 31.05 -15.17
CA THR A 7 -7.43 31.50 -16.27
C THR A 7 -7.80 30.78 -17.56
N ASN A 8 -7.99 31.54 -18.64
CA ASN A 8 -8.25 31.11 -20.02
C ASN A 8 -7.31 29.96 -20.46
N PHE A 9 -7.79 28.72 -20.34
CA PHE A 9 -7.32 27.61 -21.15
C PHE A 9 -8.28 27.50 -22.34
N ASN A 10 -7.82 27.83 -23.54
CA ASN A 10 -8.56 27.60 -24.78
C ASN A 10 -8.58 26.10 -25.09
N ALA A 11 -9.39 25.34 -24.36
CA ALA A 11 -9.73 23.98 -24.72
C ALA A 11 -10.90 23.99 -25.72
N PRO A 12 -10.91 23.14 -26.75
CA PRO A 12 -12.05 23.00 -27.64
C PRO A 12 -13.32 22.68 -26.84
N SER A 13 -14.45 23.29 -27.23
CA SER A 13 -15.73 23.20 -26.53
C SER A 13 -16.32 21.78 -26.65
N TYR A 14 -15.93 20.90 -25.74
CA TYR A 14 -16.62 19.64 -25.50
C TYR A 14 -17.93 19.92 -24.73
N PRO A 15 -19.08 19.41 -25.17
CA PRO A 15 -20.33 19.62 -24.46
C PRO A 15 -20.28 18.90 -23.10
N TYR A 16 -20.32 19.70 -22.03
CA TYR A 16 -20.48 19.36 -20.60
C TYR A 16 -19.44 18.40 -19.98
N LEU A 17 -18.18 18.82 -19.93
CA LEU A 17 -17.21 18.20 -19.01
C LEU A 17 -17.42 18.72 -17.59
N SER A 18 -17.36 17.83 -16.60
CA SER A 18 -17.28 18.23 -15.20
C SER A 18 -15.97 18.95 -14.89
N ASP A 19 -15.92 19.72 -13.79
CA ASP A 19 -14.67 20.36 -13.32
C ASP A 19 -13.57 19.32 -13.04
N GLU A 20 -13.96 18.13 -12.58
CA GLU A 20 -13.06 17.01 -12.33
C GLU A 20 -12.45 16.48 -13.62
N GLU A 21 -13.28 16.24 -14.65
CA GLU A 21 -12.82 15.79 -15.97
C GLU A 21 -11.95 16.84 -16.66
N SER A 22 -12.32 18.11 -16.56
CA SER A 22 -11.51 19.22 -17.06
C SER A 22 -10.14 19.26 -16.39
N GLY A 23 -10.09 19.04 -15.07
CA GLY A 23 -8.84 18.88 -14.32
C GLY A 23 -8.03 17.66 -14.78
N ALA A 24 -8.67 16.51 -14.95
CA ALA A 24 -8.02 15.28 -15.39
C ALA A 24 -7.45 15.41 -16.81
N ILE A 25 -8.16 16.05 -17.74
CA ILE A 25 -7.68 16.35 -19.09
C ILE A 25 -6.43 17.23 -19.01
N ALA A 26 -6.46 18.29 -18.22
CA ALA A 26 -5.31 19.18 -18.07
C ALA A 26 -4.07 18.44 -17.50
N ILE A 27 -4.27 17.51 -16.57
CA ILE A 27 -3.21 16.64 -16.03
C ILE A 27 -2.68 15.70 -17.12
N LEU A 28 -3.55 14.97 -17.81
CA LEU A 28 -3.15 13.98 -18.82
C LEU A 28 -2.55 14.63 -20.08
N SER A 29 -2.84 15.90 -20.35
CA SER A 29 -2.25 16.65 -21.47
C SER A 29 -0.78 17.03 -21.26
N GLN A 30 -0.16 16.66 -20.14
CA GLN A 30 1.24 16.96 -19.85
C GLN A 30 2.19 15.81 -20.20
N ASN A 31 3.47 16.16 -20.37
CA ASN A 31 4.57 15.20 -20.26
C ASN A 31 4.90 15.04 -18.77
N GLY A 32 4.40 13.96 -18.16
CA GLY A 32 4.44 13.79 -16.72
C GLY A 32 5.82 13.41 -16.18
N PHE A 33 6.22 12.17 -16.44
CA PHE A 33 7.41 11.50 -15.92
C PHE A 33 8.52 11.51 -16.98
N ILE A 34 9.18 12.65 -17.13
CA ILE A 34 10.25 12.88 -18.11
C ILE A 34 11.41 13.62 -17.44
N LYS A 35 12.61 13.48 -18.00
CA LYS A 35 13.81 14.21 -17.58
C LYS A 35 13.58 15.73 -17.56
N ASP A 36 14.00 16.38 -16.48
CA ASP A 36 13.81 17.81 -16.22
C ASP A 36 15.05 18.36 -15.53
N VAL A 37 15.89 19.05 -16.31
CA VAL A 37 17.17 19.62 -15.85
C VAL A 37 17.02 20.44 -14.58
N GLN A 38 15.94 21.21 -14.42
CA GLN A 38 15.77 22.04 -13.23
C GLN A 38 15.49 21.21 -11.98
N ARG A 39 14.73 20.13 -12.13
CA ARG A 39 14.38 19.24 -11.01
C ARG A 39 15.48 18.25 -10.70
N ASP A 40 16.22 17.81 -11.71
CA ASP A 40 17.25 16.78 -11.59
C ASP A 40 18.60 17.32 -11.18
N ASN A 41 18.84 18.63 -11.38
CA ASN A 41 20.08 19.26 -10.99
C ASN A 41 20.40 18.95 -9.51
N GLY A 42 21.62 18.50 -9.24
CA GLY A 42 22.15 18.16 -7.92
C GLY A 42 21.49 17.00 -7.17
N HIS A 43 20.65 16.22 -7.85
CA HIS A 43 20.15 14.95 -7.34
C HIS A 43 20.94 13.79 -7.91
N ARG A 44 21.04 12.71 -7.14
CA ARG A 44 21.63 11.46 -7.64
C ARG A 44 20.60 10.77 -8.53
N CYS A 45 21.05 10.23 -9.65
CA CYS A 45 20.29 9.24 -10.38
C CYS A 45 20.37 7.91 -9.63
N GLU A 46 19.26 7.18 -9.54
CA GLU A 46 19.24 5.79 -9.09
C GLU A 46 18.78 4.94 -10.28
N ASP A 47 19.47 3.83 -10.55
CA ASP A 47 19.18 2.94 -11.68
C ASP A 47 19.04 3.66 -13.04
N GLU A 48 19.96 4.61 -13.28
CA GLU A 48 20.03 5.47 -14.48
C GLU A 48 18.83 6.42 -14.66
N GLU A 49 17.89 6.44 -13.72
CA GLU A 49 16.72 7.30 -13.76
C GLU A 49 16.91 8.55 -12.91
N THR A 50 16.41 9.65 -13.44
CA THR A 50 16.40 10.95 -12.77
C THR A 50 15.22 11.10 -11.82
N VAL A 51 15.31 12.07 -10.89
CA VAL A 51 14.21 12.39 -9.96
C VAL A 51 12.92 12.70 -10.71
N SER A 52 12.99 13.42 -11.82
CA SER A 52 11.83 13.83 -12.60
C SER A 52 11.18 12.68 -13.39
N GLU A 53 11.96 11.71 -13.87
CA GLU A 53 11.44 10.48 -14.47
C GLU A 53 10.73 9.61 -13.43
N VAL A 54 11.22 9.65 -12.19
CA VAL A 54 10.67 8.85 -11.09
C VAL A 54 9.50 9.55 -10.40
N GLN A 55 9.53 10.87 -10.23
CA GLN A 55 8.57 11.64 -9.40
C GLN A 55 7.70 12.64 -10.17
N GLY A 56 7.96 12.81 -11.47
CA GLY A 56 7.33 13.80 -12.33
C GLY A 56 8.17 15.08 -12.46
N SER A 57 8.11 15.72 -13.63
CA SER A 57 8.76 17.01 -13.88
C SER A 57 8.21 18.11 -12.97
N LYS A 58 8.98 19.19 -12.77
CA LYS A 58 8.55 20.34 -11.95
C LYS A 58 7.30 21.01 -12.51
N LYS A 59 7.25 21.19 -13.84
CA LYS A 59 6.08 21.75 -14.53
C LYS A 59 4.84 20.88 -14.29
N PHE A 60 4.98 19.56 -14.42
CA PHE A 60 3.88 18.63 -14.19
C PHE A 60 3.39 18.65 -12.74
N CYS A 61 4.31 18.55 -11.77
CA CYS A 61 3.96 18.57 -10.35
C CYS A 61 3.28 19.88 -9.92
N ASN A 62 3.75 21.02 -10.42
CA ASN A 62 3.14 22.33 -10.15
C ASN A 62 1.72 22.44 -10.74
N LEU A 63 1.52 21.94 -11.97
CA LEU A 63 0.19 21.92 -12.57
C LEU A 63 -0.76 21.04 -11.77
N VAL A 64 -0.33 19.82 -11.45
CA VAL A 64 -1.10 18.89 -10.63
C VAL A 64 -1.46 19.54 -9.30
N ALA A 65 -0.51 20.13 -8.58
CA ALA A 65 -0.74 20.84 -7.33
C ALA A 65 -1.80 21.95 -7.49
N LYS A 66 -1.71 22.77 -8.56
CA LYS A 66 -2.69 23.83 -8.85
C LYS A 66 -4.10 23.28 -9.09
N ILE A 67 -4.22 22.21 -9.87
CA ILE A 67 -5.52 21.60 -10.20
C ILE A 67 -6.13 20.99 -8.95
N VAL A 68 -5.40 20.11 -8.27
CA VAL A 68 -5.92 19.32 -7.14
C VAL A 68 -6.23 20.15 -5.89
N THR A 69 -5.68 21.36 -5.78
CA THR A 69 -6.06 22.32 -4.74
C THR A 69 -7.54 22.71 -4.86
N ASN A 70 -8.06 22.78 -6.09
CA ASN A 70 -9.46 23.17 -6.35
C ASN A 70 -10.35 21.97 -6.67
N THR A 71 -9.81 20.96 -7.34
CA THR A 71 -10.51 19.74 -7.76
C THR A 71 -9.74 18.48 -7.37
N PRO A 72 -9.72 18.09 -6.08
CA PRO A 72 -8.96 16.92 -5.62
C PRO A 72 -9.28 15.62 -6.37
N HIS A 73 -10.54 15.44 -6.77
CA HIS A 73 -11.02 14.24 -7.46
C HIS A 73 -10.56 14.13 -8.93
N ALA A 74 -9.93 15.16 -9.50
CA ALA A 74 -9.31 15.10 -10.83
C ALA A 74 -8.18 14.05 -10.93
N LEU A 75 -7.55 13.68 -9.81
CA LEU A 75 -6.58 12.58 -9.73
C LEU A 75 -7.19 11.23 -9.32
N SER A 76 -8.52 11.13 -9.21
CA SER A 76 -9.16 9.83 -8.99
C SER A 76 -8.93 8.93 -10.20
N LEU A 77 -8.66 7.64 -9.98
CA LEU A 77 -8.45 6.70 -11.09
C LEU A 77 -9.69 6.59 -11.99
N SER A 78 -10.89 6.70 -11.42
CA SER A 78 -12.14 6.75 -12.19
C SER A 78 -12.21 7.95 -13.12
N CYS A 79 -11.83 9.15 -12.66
CA CYS A 79 -11.82 10.36 -13.47
C CYS A 79 -10.70 10.32 -14.51
N LEU A 80 -9.47 9.94 -14.12
CA LEU A 80 -8.37 9.80 -15.09
C LEU A 80 -8.69 8.76 -16.17
N ARG A 81 -9.37 7.66 -15.82
CA ARG A 81 -9.81 6.64 -16.79
C ARG A 81 -10.83 7.19 -17.80
N SER A 82 -11.79 8.01 -17.37
CA SER A 82 -12.83 8.52 -18.31
C SER A 82 -12.23 9.38 -19.42
N VAL A 83 -11.06 9.99 -19.16
CA VAL A 83 -10.33 10.82 -20.13
C VAL A 83 -8.99 10.21 -20.56
N MET A 84 -8.77 8.90 -20.35
CA MET A 84 -7.49 8.23 -20.64
C MET A 84 -7.03 8.35 -22.09
N LYS A 85 -7.96 8.55 -23.03
CA LYS A 85 -7.67 8.72 -24.47
C LYS A 85 -6.81 9.95 -24.77
N ILE A 86 -6.75 10.93 -23.87
CA ILE A 86 -5.89 12.10 -23.99
C ILE A 86 -4.41 11.69 -23.94
N ASN A 87 -4.05 10.78 -23.01
CA ASN A 87 -2.70 10.29 -22.85
C ASN A 87 -2.71 8.98 -22.05
N GLU A 88 -2.87 7.86 -22.76
CA GLU A 88 -2.98 6.54 -22.12
C GLU A 88 -1.70 6.20 -21.35
N LYS A 89 -0.53 6.57 -21.88
CA LYS A 89 0.77 6.35 -21.23
C LYS A 89 0.79 6.98 -19.83
N LEU A 90 0.48 8.27 -19.72
CA LEU A 90 0.53 8.98 -18.44
C LEU A 90 -0.53 8.46 -17.47
N TYR A 91 -1.72 8.11 -17.96
CA TYR A 91 -2.74 7.42 -17.16
C TYR A 91 -2.19 6.13 -16.54
N ARG A 92 -1.58 5.25 -17.36
CA ARG A 92 -0.98 3.99 -16.91
C ARG A 92 0.16 4.22 -15.93
N GLN A 93 0.99 5.24 -16.14
CA GLN A 93 2.06 5.58 -15.20
C GLN A 93 1.50 5.94 -13.82
N LEU A 94 0.45 6.76 -13.75
CA LEU A 94 -0.20 7.15 -12.49
C LEU A 94 -0.90 5.96 -11.82
N GLU A 95 -1.58 5.12 -12.60
CA GLU A 95 -2.22 3.88 -12.13
C GLU A 95 -1.19 2.93 -11.49
N TRP A 96 -0.13 2.59 -12.24
CA TRP A 96 0.90 1.67 -11.78
C TRP A 96 1.66 2.19 -10.57
N LYS A 97 2.01 3.47 -10.52
CA LYS A 97 2.65 4.08 -9.35
C LYS A 97 1.77 3.96 -8.11
N ARG A 98 0.48 4.33 -8.21
CA ARG A 98 -0.45 4.17 -7.10
C ARG A 98 -0.53 2.72 -6.64
N PHE A 99 -0.72 1.79 -7.58
CA PHE A 99 -0.83 0.37 -7.30
C PHE A 99 0.44 -0.15 -6.61
N ALA A 100 1.62 0.22 -7.10
CA ALA A 100 2.90 -0.15 -6.54
C ALA A 100 3.08 0.33 -5.10
N HIS A 101 2.77 1.59 -4.80
CA HIS A 101 2.91 2.11 -3.44
C HIS A 101 1.95 1.45 -2.45
N ILE A 102 0.73 1.12 -2.88
CA ILE A 102 -0.26 0.43 -2.04
C ILE A 102 0.21 -0.99 -1.70
N PHE A 103 0.83 -1.69 -2.65
CA PHE A 103 1.26 -3.08 -2.50
C PHE A 103 2.76 -3.25 -2.22
N SER A 104 3.51 -2.16 -2.05
CA SER A 104 4.96 -2.17 -1.80
C SER A 104 5.75 -2.94 -2.87
N LEU A 105 5.50 -2.59 -4.13
CA LEU A 105 6.11 -3.22 -5.30
C LEU A 105 7.35 -2.45 -5.74
N LYS A 106 8.33 -3.15 -6.33
CA LYS A 106 9.59 -2.60 -6.85
C LYS A 106 9.82 -2.91 -8.31
N GLY A 107 10.77 -2.19 -8.91
CA GLY A 107 11.22 -2.41 -10.28
C GLY A 107 10.41 -1.63 -11.30
N LYS A 108 10.43 -2.11 -12.54
CA LYS A 108 9.83 -1.43 -13.69
C LYS A 108 8.76 -2.30 -14.33
N VAL A 109 7.74 -1.65 -14.92
CA VAL A 109 6.68 -2.33 -15.68
C VAL A 109 6.66 -1.76 -17.09
N PRO A 110 6.63 -2.60 -18.13
CA PRO A 110 6.46 -2.11 -19.49
C PRO A 110 5.12 -1.40 -19.64
N LEU A 111 5.07 -0.41 -20.52
CA LEU A 111 3.87 0.33 -20.92
C LEU A 111 3.50 -0.05 -22.36
N PRO A 112 2.26 0.24 -22.80
CA PRO A 112 1.81 -0.13 -24.15
C PRO A 112 2.64 0.44 -25.30
N ASP A 113 3.33 1.55 -25.09
CA ASP A 113 4.22 2.19 -26.07
C ASP A 113 5.65 1.61 -26.08
N GLY A 114 5.89 0.53 -25.33
CA GLY A 114 7.21 -0.09 -25.18
C GLY A 114 8.13 0.60 -24.17
N SER A 115 7.76 1.79 -23.68
CA SER A 115 8.51 2.41 -22.58
C SER A 115 8.25 1.69 -21.26
N THR A 116 8.98 2.04 -20.19
CA THR A 116 8.77 1.45 -18.86
C THR A 116 8.38 2.52 -17.85
N VAL A 117 7.61 2.14 -16.83
CA VAL A 117 7.37 2.95 -15.64
C VAL A 117 8.11 2.36 -14.44
N ASN A 118 8.89 3.19 -13.75
CA ASN A 118 9.40 2.84 -12.43
C ASN A 118 8.24 2.83 -11.42
N LEU A 119 8.04 1.69 -10.75
CA LEU A 119 7.01 1.48 -9.75
C LEU A 119 7.29 2.22 -8.44
N GLU A 120 8.55 2.54 -8.20
CA GLU A 120 9.05 3.25 -7.06
C GLU A 120 9.05 4.75 -7.34
N GLY A 121 9.23 5.52 -6.27
CA GLY A 121 9.19 6.98 -6.35
C GLY A 121 7.79 7.55 -6.57
N PHE A 122 7.33 8.26 -5.55
CA PHE A 122 6.15 9.09 -5.66
C PHE A 122 6.45 10.49 -5.16
N ASN A 123 5.55 11.41 -5.47
CA ASN A 123 5.61 12.78 -4.99
C ASN A 123 4.36 13.14 -4.17
N ASP A 124 4.45 14.18 -3.36
CA ASP A 124 3.38 14.66 -2.48
C ASP A 124 2.10 15.09 -3.23
N PRO A 125 2.17 15.83 -4.36
CA PRO A 125 0.97 16.24 -5.10
C PRO A 125 0.06 15.08 -5.47
N PHE A 126 0.65 13.92 -5.79
CA PHE A 126 -0.09 12.71 -6.15
C PHE A 126 -0.50 11.94 -4.90
N SER A 127 0.45 11.69 -3.98
CA SER A 127 0.21 10.87 -2.79
C SER A 127 -0.90 11.45 -1.91
N MET A 128 -0.82 12.76 -1.61
CA MET A 128 -1.80 13.43 -0.77
C MET A 128 -3.17 13.45 -1.40
N THR A 129 -3.26 13.85 -2.67
CA THR A 129 -4.54 13.97 -3.36
C THR A 129 -5.22 12.62 -3.61
N MET A 130 -4.45 11.59 -3.98
CA MET A 130 -5.00 10.24 -4.17
C MET A 130 -5.52 9.65 -2.86
N LEU A 131 -4.79 9.88 -1.75
CA LEU A 131 -5.23 9.45 -0.42
C LEU A 131 -6.40 10.28 0.10
N LEU A 132 -6.45 11.58 -0.19
CA LEU A 132 -7.60 12.45 0.11
C LEU A 132 -8.85 11.93 -0.61
N THR A 133 -8.78 11.72 -1.93
CA THR A 133 -9.87 11.14 -2.71
C THR A 133 -10.30 9.77 -2.16
N SER A 134 -9.33 8.90 -1.83
CA SER A 134 -9.63 7.60 -1.24
C SER A 134 -10.34 7.74 0.11
N PHE A 135 -9.92 8.71 0.92
CA PHE A 135 -10.51 8.97 2.23
C PHE A 135 -11.91 9.57 2.11
N ASP A 136 -12.15 10.48 1.16
CA ASP A 136 -13.47 11.04 0.88
C ASP A 136 -14.46 9.94 0.48
N ASN A 137 -14.05 9.04 -0.41
CA ASN A 137 -14.90 7.91 -0.83
C ASN A 137 -15.15 6.94 0.32
N PHE A 138 -14.13 6.68 1.14
CA PHE A 138 -14.27 5.88 2.35
C PHE A 138 -15.25 6.52 3.33
N ALA A 139 -15.11 7.82 3.60
CA ALA A 139 -15.98 8.58 4.50
C ALA A 139 -17.44 8.54 4.06
N LYS A 140 -17.69 8.77 2.76
CA LYS A 140 -19.03 8.67 2.16
C LYS A 140 -19.62 7.26 2.27
N SER A 141 -18.80 6.22 2.14
CA SER A 141 -19.26 4.82 2.19
C SER A 141 -19.40 4.25 3.61
N LYS A 142 -18.82 4.89 4.63
CA LYS A 142 -18.74 4.41 6.02
C LYS A 142 -19.21 5.47 7.01
N LEU A 143 -20.41 6.00 6.79
CA LEU A 143 -21.00 7.07 7.62
C LEU A 143 -21.11 6.72 9.11
N ASN A 144 -21.18 5.43 9.43
CA ASN A 144 -21.19 4.93 10.82
C ASN A 144 -19.81 5.02 11.51
N LEU A 145 -18.73 5.10 10.73
CA LEU A 145 -17.36 5.20 11.25
C LEU A 145 -16.82 6.64 11.13
N VAL A 146 -17.21 7.38 10.09
CA VAL A 146 -16.66 8.70 9.78
C VAL A 146 -17.74 9.76 9.95
N THR A 147 -17.67 10.54 11.02
CA THR A 147 -18.57 11.69 11.19
C THR A 147 -18.22 12.79 10.19
N LYS A 148 -19.20 13.63 9.81
CA LYS A 148 -18.97 14.77 8.90
C LYS A 148 -17.82 15.67 9.36
N ASP A 149 -17.73 15.93 10.67
CA ASP A 149 -16.67 16.77 11.22
C ASP A 149 -15.29 16.10 11.16
N MET A 150 -15.23 14.77 11.31
CA MET A 150 -13.99 14.02 11.15
C MET A 150 -13.52 14.04 9.70
N HIS A 151 -14.48 13.84 8.79
CA HIS A 151 -14.22 13.93 7.36
C HIS A 151 -13.66 15.30 7.01
N HIS A 152 -14.34 16.37 7.43
CA HIS A 152 -13.89 17.74 7.22
C HIS A 152 -12.52 18.02 7.86
N TRP A 153 -12.28 17.56 9.08
CA TRP A 153 -10.98 17.69 9.77
C TRP A 153 -9.81 17.11 8.97
N ILE A 154 -9.95 15.87 8.51
CA ILE A 154 -8.90 15.17 7.77
C ILE A 154 -8.75 15.76 6.37
N ALA A 155 -9.87 16.02 5.69
CA ALA A 155 -9.87 16.60 4.35
C ALA A 155 -9.22 17.99 4.33
N GLN A 156 -9.53 18.83 5.32
CA GLN A 156 -8.94 20.16 5.47
C GLN A 156 -7.42 20.09 5.72
N GLY A 157 -6.97 19.14 6.53
CA GLY A 157 -5.54 18.93 6.78
C GLY A 157 -4.78 18.52 5.52
N LEU A 158 -5.31 17.59 4.74
CA LEU A 158 -4.69 17.12 3.50
C LEU A 158 -4.74 18.17 2.38
N SER A 159 -5.86 18.88 2.21
CA SER A 159 -6.05 19.85 1.12
C SER A 159 -5.23 21.14 1.30
N THR A 160 -4.84 21.46 2.54
CA THR A 160 -4.03 22.66 2.85
C THR A 160 -2.58 22.34 3.15
N ALA A 161 -2.14 21.11 2.88
CA ALA A 161 -0.77 20.69 3.09
C ALA A 161 0.21 21.50 2.23
N ILE A 162 1.40 21.75 2.78
CA ILE A 162 2.49 22.44 2.10
C ILE A 162 3.64 21.47 1.82
N TRP A 163 4.20 21.50 0.62
CA TRP A 163 5.33 20.70 0.17
C TRP A 163 6.18 21.52 -0.83
N HIS A 164 7.32 21.00 -1.26
CA HIS A 164 8.30 21.80 -2.01
C HIS A 164 7.76 22.43 -3.31
N ASP A 165 6.89 21.74 -4.05
CA ASP A 165 6.30 22.26 -5.30
C ASP A 165 5.28 23.38 -5.06
N ASN A 166 4.61 23.44 -3.89
CA ASN A 166 3.60 24.46 -3.58
C ASN A 166 4.02 25.46 -2.47
N ALA A 167 5.25 25.35 -1.96
CA ALA A 167 5.80 26.19 -0.89
C ALA A 167 6.19 27.60 -1.36
N THR A 168 5.22 28.33 -1.90
CA THR A 168 5.40 29.76 -2.24
C THR A 168 5.55 30.62 -0.99
N HIS A 169 6.19 31.78 -1.10
CA HIS A 169 6.27 32.74 0.02
C HIS A 169 4.89 33.04 0.63
N LYS A 170 3.87 33.23 -0.21
CA LYS A 170 2.47 33.44 0.21
C LYS A 170 1.96 32.27 1.06
N ASN A 171 2.18 31.04 0.61
CA ASN A 171 1.73 29.85 1.33
C ASN A 171 2.47 29.66 2.66
N ILE A 172 3.79 29.90 2.69
CA ILE A 172 4.59 29.88 3.93
C ILE A 172 4.11 30.94 4.93
N VAL A 173 3.85 32.17 4.49
CA VAL A 173 3.31 33.24 5.35
C VAL A 173 1.93 32.87 5.89
N ASN A 174 1.05 32.33 5.04
CA ASN A 174 -0.29 31.92 5.47
C ASN A 174 -0.22 30.78 6.50
N THR A 175 0.62 29.77 6.26
CA THR A 175 0.88 28.67 7.20
C THR A 175 1.45 29.18 8.52
N PHE A 176 2.43 30.08 8.49
CA PHE A 176 2.98 30.72 9.68
C PHE A 176 1.88 31.41 10.50
N ASN A 177 1.03 32.22 9.84
CA ASN A 177 -0.06 32.93 10.50
C ASN A 177 -1.04 31.94 11.16
N LYS A 178 -1.44 30.87 10.47
CA LYS A 178 -2.32 29.84 11.02
C LYS A 178 -1.72 29.09 12.21
N ILE A 179 -0.41 28.80 12.20
CA ILE A 179 0.27 28.14 13.34
C ILE A 179 0.28 29.06 14.58
N LYS A 180 0.42 30.37 14.37
CA LYS A 180 0.48 31.37 15.45
C LYS A 180 -0.89 31.77 15.97
N ASP A 181 -1.92 31.63 15.15
CA ASP A 181 -3.29 31.97 15.50
C ASP A 181 -3.85 30.98 16.54
N PRO A 182 -4.16 31.43 17.78
CA PRO A 182 -4.73 30.57 18.80
C PRO A 182 -6.14 30.07 18.46
N SER A 183 -6.88 30.81 17.62
CA SER A 183 -8.23 30.48 17.19
C SER A 183 -8.25 29.40 16.09
N TYR A 184 -7.14 29.26 15.33
CA TYR A 184 -7.03 28.25 14.30
C TYR A 184 -7.11 26.84 14.92
N CYS A 185 -8.10 26.07 14.51
CA CYS A 185 -8.46 24.79 15.14
C CYS A 185 -8.16 23.57 14.27
N TYR A 186 -7.60 23.73 13.06
CA TYR A 186 -7.32 22.62 12.16
C TYR A 186 -5.84 22.20 12.19
N PRO A 187 -5.53 20.95 11.82
CA PRO A 187 -4.15 20.50 11.67
C PRO A 187 -3.53 21.11 10.41
N ILE A 188 -2.23 21.42 10.48
CA ILE A 188 -1.48 21.97 9.35
C ILE A 188 -0.42 20.95 8.95
N LEU A 189 -0.52 20.44 7.73
CA LEU A 189 0.42 19.44 7.21
C LEU A 189 1.54 20.12 6.43
N MET A 190 2.76 19.67 6.66
CA MET A 190 3.92 20.05 5.87
C MET A 190 4.73 18.82 5.50
N CYS A 191 5.13 18.70 4.25
CA CYS A 191 6.07 17.68 3.82
C CYS A 191 7.49 18.21 3.91
N SER A 192 8.34 17.41 4.53
CA SER A 192 9.80 17.57 4.57
C SER A 192 10.42 16.31 3.97
N GLY A 193 11.74 16.19 4.03
CA GLY A 193 12.47 14.99 3.63
C GLY A 193 13.73 15.30 2.83
N TRP A 194 14.32 14.25 2.28
CA TRP A 194 15.60 14.34 1.60
C TRP A 194 15.61 13.44 0.39
N ASN A 195 16.28 13.91 -0.67
CA ASN A 195 16.38 13.21 -1.95
C ASN A 195 14.97 12.82 -2.45
N TRP A 196 14.74 11.54 -2.67
CA TRP A 196 13.50 11.04 -3.24
C TRP A 196 12.40 10.90 -2.18
N HIS A 197 12.70 11.01 -0.89
CA HIS A 197 11.77 10.65 0.18
C HIS A 197 11.07 11.86 0.81
N SER A 198 9.75 11.76 0.97
CA SER A 198 8.95 12.69 1.78
C SER A 198 8.62 12.13 3.14
N VAL A 199 8.70 12.94 4.18
CA VAL A 199 8.13 12.70 5.52
C VAL A 199 7.03 13.73 5.75
N THR A 200 5.98 13.37 6.47
CA THR A 200 4.88 14.29 6.76
C THR A 200 5.00 14.81 8.19
N LEU A 201 4.93 16.13 8.34
CA LEU A 201 4.85 16.84 9.60
C LEU A 201 3.42 17.35 9.80
N ILE A 202 2.92 17.29 11.02
CA ILE A 202 1.63 17.90 11.40
C ILE A 202 1.88 18.89 12.53
N PHE A 203 1.54 20.16 12.30
CA PHE A 203 1.48 21.17 13.36
C PHE A 203 0.04 21.30 13.84
N PHE A 204 -0.17 21.15 15.15
CA PHE A 204 -1.49 21.33 15.75
C PHE A 204 -1.35 21.86 17.18
N LYS A 205 -1.90 23.05 17.44
CA LYS A 205 -1.77 23.74 18.74
C LYS A 205 -0.30 23.74 19.21
N ASN A 206 0.02 23.20 20.39
CA ASN A 206 1.38 23.14 20.94
C ASN A 206 2.09 21.83 20.62
N TYR A 207 1.65 21.12 19.57
CA TYR A 207 2.19 19.84 19.19
C TYR A 207 2.74 19.88 17.77
N PHE A 208 3.81 19.13 17.56
CA PHE A 208 4.26 18.73 16.24
C PHE A 208 4.28 17.21 16.18
N ILE A 209 3.83 16.64 15.07
CA ILE A 209 3.85 15.20 14.82
C ILE A 209 4.78 14.93 13.65
N TYR A 210 5.68 13.97 13.81
CA TYR A 210 6.56 13.46 12.77
C TYR A 210 6.06 12.12 12.26
N CYS A 211 5.80 11.98 10.96
CA CYS A 211 5.37 10.74 10.33
C CYS A 211 6.44 10.24 9.37
N ASN A 212 7.16 9.19 9.77
CA ASN A 212 8.19 8.55 8.95
C ASN A 212 8.19 7.03 9.12
N ARG A 213 7.93 6.32 8.03
CA ARG A 213 7.94 4.86 7.90
C ARG A 213 9.02 4.36 6.94
N GLY A 214 9.91 5.24 6.46
CA GLY A 214 11.03 4.87 5.61
C GLY A 214 12.27 4.50 6.40
N SER A 215 13.34 4.12 5.68
CA SER A 215 14.63 3.70 6.24
C SER A 215 15.28 4.73 7.18
N ALA A 216 15.02 6.02 6.96
CA ALA A 216 15.49 7.11 7.82
C ALA A 216 14.77 7.20 9.18
N SER A 217 13.94 6.22 9.54
CA SER A 217 13.27 6.16 10.84
C SER A 217 14.17 5.63 11.96
N ASN A 218 15.44 5.28 11.67
CA ASN A 218 16.42 4.77 12.64
C ASN A 218 15.88 3.56 13.46
N GLY A 219 15.12 2.66 12.81
CA GLY A 219 14.49 1.51 13.47
C GLY A 219 13.14 1.78 14.13
N PHE A 220 12.62 3.00 14.07
CA PHE A 220 11.33 3.40 14.65
C PHE A 220 10.31 3.87 13.59
N PRO A 221 9.88 2.99 12.66
CA PRO A 221 8.93 3.37 11.62
C PRO A 221 7.55 3.63 12.21
N GLY A 222 6.95 4.78 11.89
CA GLY A 222 5.61 5.13 12.35
C GLY A 222 5.37 6.62 12.44
N TRP A 223 4.82 7.05 13.57
CA TRP A 223 4.69 8.47 13.87
C TRP A 223 4.91 8.77 15.35
N THR A 224 5.42 9.95 15.63
CA THR A 224 5.75 10.43 16.98
C THR A 224 5.13 11.80 17.19
N ILE A 225 4.49 12.02 18.33
CA ILE A 225 3.98 13.34 18.73
C ILE A 225 4.89 13.96 19.80
N TYR A 226 5.23 15.21 19.59
CA TYR A 226 6.07 16.01 20.48
C TYR A 226 5.31 17.25 20.96
N HIS A 227 5.57 17.64 22.21
CA HIS A 227 5.20 18.95 22.73
C HIS A 227 6.23 19.99 22.27
N ILE A 228 5.78 21.12 21.74
CA ILE A 228 6.63 22.24 21.33
C ILE A 228 6.93 23.11 22.54
N GLY A 229 8.18 23.11 23.02
CA GLY A 229 8.60 23.92 24.16
C GLY A 229 8.60 25.43 23.88
N SER A 230 8.82 25.86 22.63
CA SER A 230 8.80 27.28 22.27
C SER A 230 8.21 27.55 20.89
N LYS A 231 6.92 27.93 20.85
CA LYS A 231 6.27 28.37 19.61
C LYS A 231 6.95 29.56 18.95
N LYS A 232 7.67 30.41 19.70
CA LYS A 232 8.39 31.57 19.16
C LYS A 232 9.44 31.16 18.12
N LYS A 233 9.99 29.95 18.21
CA LYS A 233 10.99 29.38 17.30
C LYS A 233 10.45 28.99 15.93
N ILE A 234 9.14 28.76 15.82
CA ILE A 234 8.49 28.60 14.52
C ILE A 234 8.49 29.96 13.82
N THR A 235 9.43 30.17 12.89
CA THR A 235 9.55 31.37 12.06
C THR A 235 9.15 31.06 10.61
N LYS A 236 8.95 32.09 9.77
CA LYS A 236 8.73 31.89 8.33
C LYS A 236 9.92 31.16 7.69
N GLN A 237 11.15 31.50 8.08
CA GLN A 237 12.37 30.85 7.59
C GLN A 237 12.43 29.38 7.99
N PHE A 238 12.06 29.05 9.23
CA PHE A 238 11.98 27.66 9.69
C PHE A 238 11.02 26.83 8.83
N LEU A 239 9.82 27.34 8.56
CA LEU A 239 8.82 26.67 7.73
C LEU A 239 9.26 26.56 6.26
N ASP A 240 9.93 27.58 5.76
CA ASP A 240 10.53 27.58 4.42
C ASP A 240 11.63 26.51 4.30
N ASN A 241 12.50 26.38 5.30
CA ASN A 241 13.51 25.33 5.36
C ASN A 241 12.90 23.92 5.42
N ILE A 242 11.84 23.74 6.21
CA ILE A 242 11.07 22.48 6.25
C ILE A 242 10.55 22.09 4.87
N ALA A 243 9.99 23.06 4.13
CA ALA A 243 9.33 22.78 2.87
C ALA A 243 10.31 22.59 1.69
N LYS A 244 11.57 23.01 1.81
CA LYS A 244 12.60 22.97 0.76
C LYS A 244 13.25 21.59 0.54
N ARG A 245 12.43 20.54 0.44
CA ARG A 245 12.85 19.13 0.32
C ARG A 245 13.81 18.81 -0.84
N LEU A 246 13.56 19.40 -2.01
CA LEU A 246 14.29 19.08 -3.25
C LEU A 246 15.42 20.05 -3.58
N ASN A 247 15.73 21.00 -2.69
CA ASN A 247 16.82 21.93 -2.93
C ASN A 247 18.12 21.43 -2.27
N PHE A 248 18.87 20.63 -3.02
CA PHE A 248 20.34 20.48 -3.01
C PHE A 248 21.08 20.23 -1.69
N THR A 249 21.78 19.09 -1.67
CA THR A 249 22.78 18.62 -0.69
C THR A 249 22.24 18.39 0.73
N LYS A 250 22.86 17.46 1.48
CA LYS A 250 22.52 17.22 2.90
C LYS A 250 22.57 18.50 3.75
N GLN A 251 23.26 19.55 3.31
CA GLN A 251 23.48 20.79 4.05
C GLN A 251 22.23 21.66 4.20
N ASN A 252 21.24 21.55 3.30
CA ASN A 252 20.01 22.33 3.35
C ASN A 252 18.79 21.53 3.85
N TYR A 253 18.99 20.25 4.16
CA TYR A 253 17.97 19.40 4.75
C TYR A 253 17.91 19.65 6.25
N ILE A 254 16.72 19.98 6.76
CA ILE A 254 16.49 20.01 8.20
C ILE A 254 16.06 18.62 8.67
N SER A 255 16.94 17.98 9.43
CA SER A 255 16.69 16.68 10.05
C SER A 255 15.62 16.77 11.14
N VAL A 256 15.02 15.64 11.49
CA VAL A 256 14.07 15.59 12.61
C VAL A 256 14.73 15.99 13.93
N ASP A 257 16.00 15.63 14.14
CA ASP A 257 16.75 15.98 15.34
C ASP A 257 16.98 17.50 15.44
N GLU A 258 17.26 18.15 14.30
CA GLU A 258 17.34 19.61 14.22
C GLU A 258 15.98 20.27 14.47
N ILE A 259 14.89 19.74 13.91
CA ILE A 259 13.52 20.22 14.20
C ILE A 259 13.23 20.11 15.70
N ILE A 260 13.51 18.96 16.32
CA ILE A 260 13.30 18.72 17.74
C ILE A 260 14.11 19.72 18.57
N LYS A 261 15.40 19.89 18.25
CA LYS A 261 16.30 20.82 18.93
C LYS A 261 15.82 22.27 18.79
N GLU A 262 15.49 22.72 17.59
CA GLU A 262 15.05 24.10 17.33
C GLU A 262 13.75 24.45 18.04
N LEU A 263 12.80 23.51 18.08
CA LEU A 263 11.50 23.70 18.72
C LEU A 263 11.54 23.49 20.24
N ASN A 264 12.68 23.05 20.78
CA ASN A 264 12.81 22.52 22.15
C ASN A 264 11.69 21.50 22.41
N ALA A 265 11.54 20.55 21.48
CA ALA A 265 10.42 19.63 21.46
C ALA A 265 10.67 18.44 22.40
N THR A 266 9.64 18.00 23.10
CA THR A 266 9.70 16.83 23.99
C THR A 266 8.77 15.75 23.50
N GLU A 267 9.28 14.53 23.33
CA GLU A 267 8.46 13.39 22.91
C GLU A 267 7.38 13.08 23.94
N LEU A 268 6.15 12.88 23.48
CA LEU A 268 5.01 12.53 24.34
C LEU A 268 4.54 11.10 24.11
N PHE A 269 4.55 10.66 22.85
CA PHE A 269 4.04 9.36 22.45
C PHE A 269 4.57 8.97 21.07
N TYR A 270 4.83 7.67 20.90
CA TYR A 270 5.24 7.05 19.65
C TYR A 270 4.29 5.91 19.27
N SER A 271 3.94 5.84 17.98
CA SER A 271 3.15 4.77 17.39
C SER A 271 3.98 4.00 16.37
N LEU A 272 4.42 2.80 16.72
CA LEU A 272 5.04 1.86 15.79
C LEU A 272 4.06 1.45 14.67
N MET A 273 4.52 1.50 13.43
CA MET A 273 3.84 1.02 12.24
C MET A 273 4.76 0.12 11.43
N LYS A 274 4.20 -0.64 10.47
CA LYS A 274 5.02 -1.42 9.55
C LYS A 274 5.93 -0.49 8.75
N GLU A 275 7.22 -0.80 8.69
CA GLU A 275 8.17 -0.12 7.80
C GLU A 275 7.75 -0.25 6.34
N GLN A 276 8.00 0.80 5.55
CA GLN A 276 7.97 0.74 4.10
C GLN A 276 9.35 0.24 3.64
N SER A 277 9.47 -1.07 3.47
CA SER A 277 10.73 -1.72 3.10
C SER A 277 11.07 -1.66 1.61
N VAL A 278 10.13 -1.23 0.77
CA VAL A 278 10.28 -1.26 -0.69
C VAL A 278 9.87 0.09 -1.27
N GLY A 279 10.71 0.65 -2.13
CA GLY A 279 10.48 1.92 -2.80
C GLY A 279 10.41 3.12 -1.88
N ASN A 280 9.68 4.13 -2.36
CA ASN A 280 9.61 5.43 -1.72
C ASN A 280 8.55 5.45 -0.59
N CYS A 281 8.96 5.89 0.61
CA CYS A 281 8.13 6.00 1.80
C CYS A 281 7.06 7.11 1.76
N THR A 282 7.08 8.02 0.78
CA THR A 282 6.17 9.19 0.68
C THR A 282 4.69 8.81 0.86
N TYR A 283 4.18 7.86 0.08
CA TYR A 283 2.79 7.40 0.19
C TYR A 283 2.46 6.84 1.58
N SER A 284 3.38 6.03 2.12
CA SER A 284 3.24 5.41 3.43
C SER A 284 3.29 6.43 4.58
N ASN A 285 4.02 7.53 4.42
CA ASN A 285 4.11 8.62 5.39
C ASN A 285 2.83 9.46 5.42
N VAL A 286 2.21 9.72 4.27
CA VAL A 286 0.87 10.34 4.23
C VAL A 286 -0.18 9.43 4.88
N LYS A 287 -0.12 8.10 4.68
CA LYS A 287 -1.02 7.17 5.41
C LYS A 287 -0.80 7.21 6.92
N ALA A 288 0.45 7.34 7.38
CA ALA A 288 0.75 7.54 8.79
C ALA A 288 0.19 8.87 9.32
N ALA A 289 0.26 9.93 8.52
CA ALA A 289 -0.34 11.21 8.86
C ALA A 289 -1.86 11.12 9.01
N ILE A 290 -2.56 10.43 8.09
CA ILE A 290 -4.00 10.17 8.23
C ILE A 290 -4.30 9.43 9.54
N PHE A 291 -3.51 8.41 9.90
CA PHE A 291 -3.69 7.70 11.17
C PHE A 291 -3.47 8.61 12.39
N ALA A 292 -2.44 9.46 12.36
CA ALA A 292 -2.19 10.44 13.40
C ALA A 292 -3.34 11.45 13.52
N LEU A 293 -3.90 11.92 12.40
CA LEU A 293 -5.06 12.82 12.38
C LEU A 293 -6.32 12.16 12.94
N MET A 294 -6.57 10.87 12.63
CA MET A 294 -7.67 10.09 13.22
C MET A 294 -7.51 9.98 14.74
N THR A 295 -6.29 9.73 15.20
CA THR A 295 -5.97 9.63 16.64
C THR A 295 -6.16 10.96 17.36
N LEU A 296 -5.66 12.06 16.77
CA LEU A 296 -5.85 13.41 17.30
C LEU A 296 -7.33 13.78 17.39
N TRP A 297 -8.10 13.47 16.34
CA TRP A 297 -9.53 13.76 16.30
C TRP A 297 -10.29 13.01 17.41
N ASP A 298 -10.03 11.71 17.55
CA ASP A 298 -10.66 10.90 18.60
C ASP A 298 -10.26 11.40 20.00
N TYR A 299 -9.00 11.80 20.19
CA TYR A 299 -8.54 12.41 21.44
C TYR A 299 -9.28 13.72 21.76
N LEU A 300 -9.48 14.60 20.77
CA LEU A 300 -10.19 15.87 20.96
C LEU A 300 -11.67 15.66 21.30
N LYS A 301 -12.31 14.62 20.74
CA LYS A 301 -13.69 14.26 21.07
C LYS A 301 -13.86 13.84 22.52
N VAL A 302 -12.94 13.04 23.05
CA VAL A 302 -13.06 12.48 24.40
C VAL A 302 -12.46 13.41 25.46
N GLY A 303 -11.35 14.08 25.14
CA GLY A 303 -10.61 14.93 26.07
C GLY A 303 -11.00 16.40 26.05
N GLY A 304 -11.84 16.82 25.09
CA GLY A 304 -12.08 18.23 24.81
C GLY A 304 -10.83 18.96 24.31
N ASN A 305 -10.88 20.30 24.30
CA ASN A 305 -9.77 21.17 23.89
C ASN A 305 -8.63 21.24 24.94
N CYS A 306 -8.33 20.14 25.64
CA CYS A 306 -7.28 20.11 26.65
C CYS A 306 -5.92 20.50 26.05
N VAL A 307 -5.32 21.54 26.64
CA VAL A 307 -4.01 22.08 26.24
C VAL A 307 -2.89 21.06 26.49
N ILE A 308 -3.06 20.17 27.48
CA ILE A 308 -2.07 19.16 27.88
C ILE A 308 -2.55 17.76 27.47
N LEU A 309 -1.66 17.01 26.82
CA LEU A 309 -1.93 15.65 26.37
C LEU A 309 -1.99 14.70 27.57
N ASN A 310 -3.18 14.17 27.86
CA ASN A 310 -3.35 13.10 28.83
C ASN A 310 -2.91 11.77 28.20
N LYS A 311 -1.78 11.20 28.65
CA LYS A 311 -1.19 9.97 28.07
C LYS A 311 -2.14 8.77 28.09
N LYS A 312 -2.93 8.59 29.15
CA LYS A 312 -3.88 7.46 29.26
C LYS A 312 -4.99 7.61 28.23
N LEU A 313 -5.58 8.80 28.16
CA LEU A 313 -6.65 9.08 27.21
C LEU A 313 -6.15 8.97 25.77
N PHE A 314 -4.97 9.53 25.47
CA PHE A 314 -4.37 9.46 24.13
C PHE A 314 -4.12 8.02 23.68
N LYS A 315 -3.68 7.12 24.58
CA LYS A 315 -3.55 5.68 24.30
C LYS A 315 -4.89 5.01 23.97
N THR A 316 -5.96 5.38 24.67
CA THR A 316 -7.31 4.91 24.35
C THR A 316 -7.72 5.37 22.96
N SER A 317 -7.53 6.65 22.65
CA SER A 317 -7.87 7.20 21.33
C SER A 317 -7.03 6.64 20.19
N HIS A 318 -5.75 6.38 20.44
CA HIS A 318 -4.89 5.66 19.51
C HIS A 318 -5.42 4.26 19.19
N THR A 319 -5.85 3.52 20.22
CA THR A 319 -6.39 2.18 20.06
C THR A 319 -7.69 2.18 19.23
N SER A 320 -8.59 3.12 19.52
CA SER A 320 -9.82 3.36 18.75
C SER A 320 -9.50 3.69 17.28
N ALA A 321 -8.65 4.70 17.05
CA ALA A 321 -8.26 5.14 15.72
C ALA A 321 -7.51 4.06 14.92
N LYS A 322 -6.82 3.13 15.59
CA LYS A 322 -6.09 2.03 14.92
C LYS A 322 -7.03 1.08 14.18
N ALA A 323 -8.17 0.74 14.78
CA ALA A 323 -9.18 -0.08 14.12
C ALA A 323 -9.74 0.63 12.89
N PHE A 324 -10.02 1.92 13.04
CA PHE A 324 -10.53 2.76 11.96
C PHE A 324 -9.53 2.94 10.81
N TYR A 325 -8.26 3.19 11.12
CA TYR A 325 -7.19 3.26 10.14
C TYR A 325 -7.01 1.93 9.38
N LYS A 326 -7.19 0.78 10.05
CA LYS A 326 -7.12 -0.53 9.40
C LYS A 326 -8.23 -0.68 8.35
N GLU A 327 -9.45 -0.28 8.67
CA GLU A 327 -10.58 -0.26 7.74
C GLU A 327 -10.31 0.65 6.53
N PHE A 328 -9.85 1.89 6.75
CA PHE A 328 -9.47 2.80 5.67
C PHE A 328 -8.36 2.21 4.79
N SER A 329 -7.31 1.66 5.41
CA SER A 329 -6.18 1.08 4.68
C SER A 329 -6.55 -0.17 3.89
N ASN A 330 -7.55 -0.95 4.34
CA ASN A 330 -8.15 -2.04 3.57
C ASN A 330 -8.97 -1.50 2.40
N TYR A 331 -9.76 -0.45 2.63
CA TYR A 331 -10.58 0.19 1.60
C TYR A 331 -9.72 0.76 0.47
N ASP A 332 -8.67 1.52 0.76
CA ASP A 332 -7.74 2.08 -0.24
C ASP A 332 -7.08 0.96 -1.07
N ARG A 333 -6.68 -0.14 -0.42
CA ARG A 333 -6.18 -1.34 -1.10
C ARG A 333 -7.22 -1.94 -2.05
N GLN A 334 -8.45 -2.12 -1.58
CA GLN A 334 -9.52 -2.70 -2.39
C GLN A 334 -9.87 -1.81 -3.58
N MET A 335 -9.94 -0.50 -3.38
CA MET A 335 -10.24 0.45 -4.45
C MET A 335 -9.16 0.44 -5.54
N ALA A 336 -7.89 0.32 -5.18
CA ALA A 336 -6.81 0.18 -6.16
C ALA A 336 -6.91 -1.13 -6.95
N LEU A 337 -7.25 -2.24 -6.29
CA LEU A 337 -7.49 -3.53 -6.96
C LEU A 337 -8.68 -3.48 -7.90
N ASP A 338 -9.81 -2.94 -7.45
CA ASP A 338 -11.01 -2.87 -8.26
C ASP A 338 -10.77 -2.04 -9.52
N ASN A 339 -10.04 -0.93 -9.40
CA ASN A 339 -9.65 -0.13 -10.56
C ASN A 339 -8.75 -0.90 -11.52
N PHE A 340 -7.75 -1.61 -11.00
CA PHE A 340 -6.86 -2.43 -11.80
C PHE A 340 -7.63 -3.54 -12.55
N PHE A 341 -8.61 -4.18 -11.90
CA PHE A 341 -9.43 -5.21 -12.54
C PHE A 341 -10.40 -4.64 -13.59
N ILE A 342 -10.98 -3.46 -13.36
CA ILE A 342 -11.80 -2.77 -14.37
C ILE A 342 -10.96 -2.53 -15.62
N ASP A 343 -9.72 -2.07 -15.46
CA ASP A 343 -8.81 -1.80 -16.56
C ASP A 343 -8.42 -3.05 -17.34
N LEU A 344 -8.17 -4.14 -16.62
CA LEU A 344 -7.99 -5.46 -17.22
C LEU A 344 -9.20 -5.87 -18.06
N GLU A 345 -10.42 -5.72 -17.53
CA GLU A 345 -11.66 -6.05 -18.24
C GLU A 345 -11.86 -5.22 -19.50
N LEU A 346 -11.64 -3.91 -19.42
CA LEU A 346 -11.79 -2.98 -20.55
C LEU A 346 -10.79 -3.23 -21.69
N ASN A 347 -9.70 -3.96 -21.39
CA ASN A 347 -8.68 -4.34 -22.37
C ASN A 347 -8.85 -5.78 -22.88
N LYS A 348 -9.75 -6.59 -22.31
CA LYS A 348 -10.08 -7.91 -22.86
C LYS A 348 -10.62 -7.75 -24.29
N GLY A 349 -9.90 -8.29 -25.27
CA GLY A 349 -10.28 -8.25 -26.68
C GLY A 349 -9.61 -7.18 -27.55
N LYS A 350 -8.72 -6.36 -26.99
CA LYS A 350 -7.82 -5.50 -27.78
C LYS A 350 -6.52 -6.27 -28.03
N ASN A 351 -6.33 -6.78 -29.26
CA ASN A 351 -5.19 -7.53 -29.82
C ASN A 351 -4.16 -8.14 -28.84
N GLU A 352 -4.06 -9.48 -28.89
CA GLU A 352 -3.31 -10.33 -27.95
C GLU A 352 -1.79 -10.09 -27.89
N ASP A 353 -1.18 -9.42 -28.88
CA ASP A 353 0.29 -9.37 -29.00
C ASP A 353 1.00 -8.31 -28.14
N THR A 354 0.37 -7.17 -27.83
CA THR A 354 1.03 -6.07 -27.09
C THR A 354 0.57 -5.95 -25.64
N HIS A 355 -0.64 -6.40 -25.30
CA HIS A 355 -1.20 -6.25 -23.95
C HIS A 355 -1.14 -7.50 -23.08
N SER A 356 -1.02 -8.71 -23.65
CA SER A 356 -0.92 -9.96 -22.88
C SER A 356 0.35 -9.98 -22.00
N ASN A 357 1.49 -9.60 -22.57
CA ASN A 357 2.78 -9.59 -21.87
C ASN A 357 2.85 -8.62 -20.66
N MET A 358 2.11 -7.50 -20.68
CA MET A 358 2.16 -6.49 -19.60
C MET A 358 1.47 -6.98 -18.32
N TYR A 359 0.42 -7.80 -18.47
CA TYR A 359 -0.36 -8.32 -17.36
C TYR A 359 0.01 -9.78 -17.03
N ASP A 360 0.59 -10.56 -17.94
CA ASP A 360 0.72 -12.01 -17.75
C ASP A 360 1.68 -12.42 -16.62
N PHE A 361 2.83 -11.78 -16.43
CA PHE A 361 3.74 -12.19 -15.36
C PHE A 361 3.38 -11.55 -14.01
N ILE A 362 3.15 -10.23 -14.06
CA ILE A 362 2.92 -9.41 -12.88
C ILE A 362 1.50 -9.58 -12.33
N ALA A 363 0.48 -9.69 -13.19
CA ALA A 363 -0.88 -9.88 -12.70
C ALA A 363 -1.06 -11.27 -12.10
N VAL A 364 -0.33 -12.30 -12.55
CA VAL A 364 -0.49 -13.68 -12.02
C VAL A 364 0.20 -13.89 -10.69
N GLU A 365 1.45 -13.47 -10.52
CA GLU A 365 2.09 -13.49 -9.20
C GLU A 365 1.31 -12.63 -8.19
N LYS A 366 0.83 -11.45 -8.62
CA LYS A 366 0.04 -10.57 -7.76
C LYS A 366 -1.36 -11.09 -7.53
N LEU A 367 -2.03 -11.71 -8.52
CA LEU A 367 -3.32 -12.38 -8.35
C LEU A 367 -3.19 -13.53 -7.36
N ILE A 368 -2.12 -14.33 -7.43
CA ILE A 368 -1.81 -15.39 -6.47
C ILE A 368 -1.57 -14.79 -5.08
N PHE A 369 -0.76 -13.73 -4.97
CA PHE A 369 -0.52 -13.05 -3.69
C PHE A 369 -1.79 -12.44 -3.08
N LEU A 370 -2.63 -11.84 -3.90
CA LEU A 370 -3.91 -11.23 -3.50
C LEU A 370 -4.95 -12.30 -3.14
N PHE A 371 -4.99 -13.40 -3.89
CA PHE A 371 -5.77 -14.60 -3.59
C PHE A 371 -5.41 -15.15 -2.22
N LEU A 372 -4.11 -15.34 -1.94
CA LEU A 372 -3.62 -15.80 -0.64
C LEU A 372 -3.89 -14.78 0.48
N THR A 373 -3.81 -13.47 0.20
CA THR A 373 -4.11 -12.41 1.17
C THR A 373 -5.61 -12.33 1.50
N LYS A 374 -6.49 -12.55 0.53
CA LYS A 374 -7.93 -12.56 0.75
C LYS A 374 -8.38 -13.82 1.48
N ILE A 375 -7.81 -14.99 1.15
CA ILE A 375 -7.98 -16.22 1.94
C ILE A 375 -7.54 -15.99 3.39
N LYS A 376 -6.38 -15.35 3.61
CA LYS A 376 -5.91 -15.00 4.97
C LYS A 376 -6.91 -14.12 5.73
N ASN A 377 -7.46 -13.08 5.10
CA ASN A 377 -8.42 -12.19 5.76
C ASN A 377 -9.77 -12.86 6.04
N LEU A 378 -10.20 -13.80 5.19
CA LEU A 378 -11.39 -14.62 5.41
C LEU A 378 -11.17 -15.67 6.51
N ALA A 379 -9.97 -16.25 6.60
CA ALA A 379 -9.61 -17.25 7.59
C ALA A 379 -9.40 -16.66 9.01
N VAL A 380 -8.88 -15.43 9.11
CA VAL A 380 -8.54 -14.80 10.40
C VAL A 380 -9.76 -14.18 11.10
N ASN A 381 -10.86 -13.92 10.39
CA ASN A 381 -12.01 -13.18 10.92
C ASN A 381 -13.18 -14.07 11.39
N ASN A 382 -12.96 -15.34 11.73
CA ASN A 382 -13.98 -16.17 12.39
C ASN A 382 -14.17 -15.80 13.87
N ASN A 383 -14.75 -14.63 14.10
CA ASN A 383 -15.71 -14.41 15.18
C ASN A 383 -16.65 -13.23 14.83
N ILE A 384 -17.92 -13.60 14.66
CA ILE A 384 -19.15 -12.79 14.68
C ILE A 384 -19.52 -12.04 13.37
N PHE A 385 -20.70 -12.43 12.89
CA PHE A 385 -21.55 -11.77 11.89
C PHE A 385 -21.60 -10.24 12.06
N SER A 386 -21.12 -9.51 11.06
CA SER A 386 -21.83 -8.33 10.53
C SER A 386 -21.37 -8.07 9.09
N PHE A 387 -22.07 -8.68 8.15
CA PHE A 387 -21.86 -8.46 6.72
C PHE A 387 -22.40 -7.09 6.34
N GLY A 388 -21.52 -6.21 5.89
CA GLY A 388 -21.86 -4.89 5.39
C GLY A 388 -21.25 -4.55 4.04
N TYR A 389 -20.77 -5.50 3.23
CA TYR A 389 -20.28 -5.18 1.88
C TYR A 389 -20.58 -6.28 0.85
N LYS A 390 -21.56 -5.99 -0.03
CA LYS A 390 -21.70 -6.58 -1.37
C LYS A 390 -20.55 -6.05 -2.25
N ILE A 391 -19.38 -6.67 -2.19
CA ILE A 391 -18.68 -6.90 -3.46
C ILE A 391 -19.42 -8.09 -4.04
N GLY A 392 -20.17 -7.88 -5.12
CA GLY A 392 -20.95 -8.95 -5.73
C GLY A 392 -20.05 -10.17 -5.98
N TRP A 393 -20.40 -11.30 -5.36
CA TRP A 393 -19.86 -12.62 -5.68
C TRP A 393 -19.86 -12.89 -7.20
N GLU A 394 -20.70 -12.19 -7.94
CA GLU A 394 -20.81 -12.16 -9.41
C GLU A 394 -19.53 -11.72 -10.14
N ARG A 395 -18.69 -10.84 -9.57
CA ARG A 395 -17.36 -10.54 -10.15
C ARG A 395 -16.31 -11.62 -9.83
N TRP A 396 -16.51 -12.36 -8.73
CA TRP A 396 -15.66 -13.50 -8.34
C TRP A 396 -15.96 -14.76 -9.15
N LEU A 397 -17.21 -14.96 -9.56
CA LEU A 397 -17.63 -16.05 -10.45
C LEU A 397 -16.92 -16.02 -11.82
N ARG A 398 -16.35 -14.88 -12.21
CA ARG A 398 -15.61 -14.73 -13.47
C ARG A 398 -14.12 -15.08 -13.38
N PHE A 399 -13.57 -15.41 -12.19
CA PHE A 399 -12.16 -15.84 -12.05
C PHE A 399 -11.85 -17.05 -12.96
N ASP A 400 -12.83 -17.93 -13.15
CA ASP A 400 -12.75 -19.08 -14.08
C ASP A 400 -12.48 -18.64 -15.54
N ASP A 401 -13.03 -17.48 -15.93
CA ASP A 401 -12.83 -16.87 -17.25
C ASP A 401 -11.49 -16.13 -17.37
N TYR A 402 -10.80 -15.83 -16.27
CA TYR A 402 -9.45 -15.25 -16.32
C TYR A 402 -8.39 -16.33 -16.48
N VAL A 403 -8.57 -17.45 -15.79
CA VAL A 403 -7.65 -18.60 -15.85
C VAL A 403 -7.57 -19.20 -17.26
N SER A 404 -8.65 -19.10 -18.06
CA SER A 404 -8.65 -19.56 -19.45
C SER A 404 -7.69 -18.81 -20.37
N HIS A 405 -7.28 -17.60 -20.02
CA HIS A 405 -6.45 -16.71 -20.83
C HIS A 405 -4.97 -16.70 -20.41
N PHE A 406 -4.58 -17.49 -19.39
CA PHE A 406 -3.18 -17.60 -18.96
C PHE A 406 -2.34 -18.40 -19.97
N THR A 407 -1.81 -17.75 -20.99
CA THR A 407 -1.07 -18.34 -22.13
C THR A 407 0.16 -19.14 -21.70
N PHE A 408 0.83 -18.74 -20.62
CA PHE A 408 2.02 -19.37 -20.01
C PHE A 408 1.70 -20.60 -19.13
N CYS A 409 0.44 -20.83 -18.77
CA CYS A 409 0.01 -22.08 -18.12
C CYS A 409 -0.35 -23.11 -19.18
N SER A 410 0.08 -24.36 -19.00
CA SER A 410 -0.36 -25.43 -19.89
C SER A 410 -1.90 -25.55 -19.87
N PRO A 411 -2.55 -26.03 -20.94
CA PRO A 411 -3.99 -26.27 -20.93
C PRO A 411 -4.49 -27.09 -19.72
N SER A 412 -3.66 -27.99 -19.17
CA SER A 412 -3.99 -28.75 -17.95
C SER A 412 -3.90 -27.90 -16.69
N ASP A 413 -2.93 -26.99 -16.58
CA ASP A 413 -2.79 -26.09 -15.44
C ASP A 413 -3.93 -25.06 -15.41
N ARG A 414 -4.31 -24.54 -16.58
CA ARG A 414 -5.51 -23.69 -16.74
C ARG A 414 -6.78 -24.42 -16.31
N LYS A 415 -6.97 -25.67 -16.74
CA LYS A 415 -8.11 -26.50 -16.31
C LYS A 415 -8.10 -26.74 -14.80
N THR A 416 -6.91 -26.91 -14.22
CA THR A 416 -6.72 -27.17 -12.78
C THR A 416 -7.03 -25.95 -11.92
N LEU A 417 -6.50 -24.78 -12.28
CA LEU A 417 -6.79 -23.51 -11.63
C LEU A 417 -8.27 -23.13 -11.76
N ARG A 418 -8.90 -23.44 -12.90
CA ARG A 418 -10.36 -23.29 -13.11
C ARG A 418 -11.17 -24.16 -12.14
N ASN A 419 -10.84 -25.45 -12.11
CA ASN A 419 -11.49 -26.39 -11.20
C ASN A 419 -11.29 -26.00 -9.72
N PHE A 420 -10.14 -25.45 -9.37
CA PHE A 420 -9.85 -24.94 -8.03
C PHE A 420 -10.72 -23.74 -7.68
N ALA A 421 -10.82 -22.75 -8.56
CA ALA A 421 -11.68 -21.58 -8.37
C ALA A 421 -13.17 -21.96 -8.23
N LYS A 422 -13.64 -22.88 -9.07
CA LYS A 422 -14.99 -23.46 -8.97
C LYS A 422 -15.23 -24.19 -7.65
N LEU A 423 -14.23 -24.93 -7.14
CA LEU A 423 -14.34 -25.63 -5.85
C LEU A 423 -14.36 -24.67 -4.65
N VAL A 424 -13.52 -23.63 -4.67
CA VAL A 424 -13.48 -22.59 -3.63
C VAL A 424 -14.79 -21.79 -3.59
N ASN A 425 -15.41 -21.54 -4.75
CA ASN A 425 -16.70 -20.85 -4.84
C ASN A 425 -17.88 -21.66 -4.28
N ASN A 426 -17.78 -22.99 -4.24
CA ASN A 426 -18.88 -23.87 -3.85
C ASN A 426 -18.83 -24.37 -2.38
N LYS A 427 -17.80 -24.04 -1.59
CA LYS A 427 -17.67 -24.52 -0.21
C LYS A 427 -17.31 -23.41 0.78
N THR A 428 -18.18 -23.18 1.77
CA THR A 428 -18.03 -22.19 2.83
C THR A 428 -17.26 -22.66 4.07
N ASN A 429 -16.76 -23.90 4.12
CA ASN A 429 -16.05 -24.44 5.29
C ASN A 429 -14.59 -24.84 5.01
N TYR A 430 -13.71 -24.53 5.98
CA TYR A 430 -12.25 -24.59 5.93
C TYR A 430 -11.67 -25.99 5.66
N GLU A 431 -12.37 -27.07 6.05
CA GLU A 431 -12.00 -28.46 5.70
C GLU A 431 -12.06 -28.72 4.18
N GLY A 432 -12.76 -27.87 3.43
CA GLY A 432 -12.91 -27.96 1.99
C GLY A 432 -11.74 -27.43 1.15
N ILE A 433 -10.68 -26.86 1.74
CA ILE A 433 -9.53 -26.29 0.99
C ILE A 433 -8.47 -27.35 0.66
N LEU A 434 -8.23 -28.32 1.56
CA LEU A 434 -7.17 -29.33 1.41
C LEU A 434 -7.43 -30.29 0.24
N VAL A 435 -8.67 -30.70 0.03
CA VAL A 435 -9.07 -31.58 -1.08
C VAL A 435 -8.80 -30.92 -2.44
N PRO A 436 -9.24 -29.68 -2.71
CA PRO A 436 -8.86 -28.95 -3.91
C PRO A 436 -7.35 -28.69 -4.01
N LEU A 437 -6.66 -28.35 -2.91
CA LEU A 437 -5.22 -28.13 -2.93
C LEU A 437 -4.45 -29.39 -3.33
N LYS A 438 -4.81 -30.57 -2.80
CA LYS A 438 -4.28 -31.88 -3.22
C LYS A 438 -4.55 -32.15 -4.70
N ARG A 439 -5.76 -31.82 -5.18
CA ARG A 439 -6.13 -32.00 -6.59
C ARG A 439 -5.34 -31.08 -7.52
N VAL A 440 -5.02 -29.87 -7.06
CA VAL A 440 -4.19 -28.88 -7.77
C VAL A 440 -2.73 -29.31 -7.79
N ILE A 441 -2.18 -29.65 -6.63
CA ILE A 441 -0.81 -30.15 -6.46
C ILE A 441 -0.59 -31.42 -7.30
N GLY A 442 -1.58 -32.31 -7.35
CA GLY A 442 -1.49 -33.56 -8.11
C GLY A 442 -1.49 -33.42 -9.63
N ASN A 443 -1.74 -32.22 -10.17
CA ASN A 443 -1.72 -31.96 -11.61
C ASN A 443 -0.49 -31.16 -12.07
N PHE A 444 0.31 -30.62 -11.14
CA PHE A 444 1.55 -29.93 -11.49
C PHE A 444 2.68 -30.95 -11.69
N LYS A 445 3.39 -30.86 -12.82
CA LYS A 445 4.55 -31.71 -13.12
C LYS A 445 5.86 -31.21 -12.51
N SER A 446 5.90 -29.96 -12.05
CA SER A 446 7.09 -29.33 -11.46
C SER A 446 7.03 -29.38 -9.93
N SER A 447 8.02 -30.04 -9.34
CA SER A 447 8.24 -30.09 -7.89
C SER A 447 8.50 -28.70 -7.30
N ASP A 448 9.25 -27.84 -7.99
CA ASP A 448 9.64 -26.51 -7.51
C ASP A 448 8.45 -25.60 -7.18
N PHE A 449 7.39 -25.62 -7.99
CA PHE A 449 6.21 -24.79 -7.75
C PHE A 449 5.43 -25.25 -6.51
N VAL A 450 5.29 -26.57 -6.33
CA VAL A 450 4.65 -27.15 -5.15
C VAL A 450 5.46 -26.88 -3.89
N ILE A 451 6.80 -26.93 -3.99
CA ILE A 451 7.73 -26.59 -2.92
C ILE A 451 7.58 -25.13 -2.51
N GLN A 452 7.55 -24.19 -3.46
CA GLN A 452 7.33 -22.78 -3.16
C GLN A 452 6.00 -22.54 -2.45
N ILE A 453 4.93 -23.24 -2.85
CA ILE A 453 3.64 -23.19 -2.16
C ILE A 453 3.78 -23.68 -0.73
N LEU A 454 4.43 -24.83 -0.50
CA LEU A 454 4.64 -25.40 0.84
C LEU A 454 5.50 -24.51 1.74
N GLU A 455 6.58 -23.93 1.21
CA GLU A 455 7.43 -22.97 1.91
C GLU A 455 6.65 -21.73 2.32
N GLN A 456 5.80 -21.20 1.42
CA GLN A 456 4.94 -20.07 1.75
C GLN A 456 3.86 -20.45 2.78
N LEU A 457 3.27 -21.64 2.68
CA LEU A 457 2.32 -22.13 3.69
C LEU A 457 2.98 -22.30 5.07
N HIS A 458 4.23 -22.78 5.11
CA HIS A 458 5.01 -22.93 6.34
C HIS A 458 5.43 -21.57 6.93
N LYS A 459 6.12 -20.74 6.13
CA LYS A 459 6.63 -19.41 6.51
C LYS A 459 5.52 -18.50 7.04
N ASN A 460 4.31 -18.66 6.51
CA ASN A 460 3.15 -17.85 6.89
C ASN A 460 2.18 -18.54 7.87
N ARG A 461 2.51 -19.75 8.38
CA ARG A 461 1.69 -20.55 9.32
C ARG A 461 0.26 -20.83 8.82
N LEU A 462 0.10 -21.06 7.51
CA LEU A 462 -1.20 -21.21 6.83
C LEU A 462 -1.75 -22.64 6.83
N ALA A 463 -0.93 -23.62 7.21
CA ALA A 463 -1.31 -25.02 7.37
C ALA A 463 -0.89 -25.51 8.76
N THR A 464 -1.67 -26.38 9.38
CA THR A 464 -1.23 -27.09 10.59
C THR A 464 -0.10 -28.06 10.24
N PHE A 465 0.58 -28.57 11.27
CA PHE A 465 1.62 -29.56 11.06
C PHE A 465 1.08 -30.81 10.35
N ASP A 466 -0.08 -31.32 10.79
CA ASP A 466 -0.73 -32.49 10.20
C ASP A 466 -1.12 -32.25 8.75
N GLN A 467 -1.60 -31.06 8.41
CA GLN A 467 -1.97 -30.68 7.05
C GLN A 467 -0.76 -30.62 6.10
N ARG A 468 0.39 -30.13 6.59
CA ARG A 468 1.64 -30.16 5.83
C ARG A 468 2.10 -31.60 5.60
N LEU A 469 2.03 -32.44 6.63
CA LEU A 469 2.32 -33.88 6.53
C LEU A 469 1.44 -34.58 5.49
N GLU A 470 0.16 -34.23 5.46
CA GLU A 470 -0.80 -34.81 4.54
C GLU A 470 -0.52 -34.41 3.08
N ILE A 471 -0.07 -33.18 2.84
CA ILE A 471 0.38 -32.73 1.51
C ILE A 471 1.69 -33.43 1.12
N CYS A 472 2.66 -33.53 2.04
CA CYS A 472 3.90 -34.25 1.79
C CYS A 472 3.66 -35.73 1.48
N SER A 473 2.76 -36.39 2.21
CA SER A 473 2.36 -37.78 1.98
C SER A 473 1.69 -37.97 0.62
N PHE A 474 0.91 -36.98 0.16
CA PHE A 474 0.29 -36.99 -1.16
C PHE A 474 1.30 -36.79 -2.29
N MET A 475 2.32 -35.94 -2.09
CA MET A 475 3.41 -35.76 -3.06
C MET A 475 4.27 -37.02 -3.19
N ALA A 476 4.57 -37.69 -2.07
CA ALA A 476 5.25 -38.98 -2.09
C ALA A 476 4.46 -40.03 -2.88
N PHE A 477 3.14 -40.10 -2.68
CA PHE A 477 2.26 -40.98 -3.46
C PHE A 477 2.28 -40.72 -4.98
N LYS A 478 2.81 -39.56 -5.42
CA LYS A 478 2.93 -39.16 -6.82
C LYS A 478 4.32 -39.39 -7.43
N GLY A 479 5.23 -40.08 -6.75
CA GLY A 479 6.55 -40.38 -7.29
C GLY A 479 7.55 -39.23 -7.17
N MET A 480 7.35 -38.33 -6.18
CA MET A 480 8.20 -37.16 -5.92
C MET A 480 9.07 -37.35 -4.66
N GLU A 481 9.50 -38.58 -4.38
CA GLU A 481 10.13 -38.99 -3.12
C GLU A 481 11.49 -38.31 -2.88
N LYS A 482 12.29 -38.15 -3.95
CA LYS A 482 13.62 -37.52 -3.87
C LYS A 482 13.53 -36.04 -3.51
N GLU A 483 12.60 -35.30 -4.11
CA GLU A 483 12.40 -33.89 -3.76
C GLU A 483 11.79 -33.74 -2.37
N LEU A 484 10.94 -34.66 -1.93
CA LEU A 484 10.34 -34.59 -0.59
C LEU A 484 11.39 -34.70 0.52
N THR A 485 12.32 -35.65 0.39
CA THR A 485 13.40 -35.92 1.35
C THR A 485 14.32 -34.71 1.55
N LEU A 486 14.72 -34.06 0.46
CA LEU A 486 15.57 -32.87 0.51
C LEU A 486 14.87 -31.69 1.21
N ASN A 487 13.54 -31.60 1.08
CA ASN A 487 12.76 -30.45 1.53
C ASN A 487 12.20 -30.59 2.95
N LEU A 488 11.95 -31.80 3.45
CA LEU A 488 11.62 -32.01 4.87
C LEU A 488 12.76 -31.54 5.78
N SER A 489 14.01 -31.71 5.33
CA SER A 489 15.19 -31.15 6.00
C SER A 489 15.17 -29.61 6.00
N ARG A 490 14.94 -28.98 4.83
CA ARG A 490 14.86 -27.51 4.70
C ARG A 490 13.72 -26.85 5.47
N LEU A 491 12.58 -27.52 5.63
CA LEU A 491 11.42 -27.02 6.35
C LEU A 491 11.52 -27.19 7.89
N GLY A 492 12.68 -27.61 8.41
CA GLY A 492 12.92 -27.80 9.85
C GLY A 492 12.04 -28.90 10.46
N PHE A 493 11.69 -29.92 9.68
CA PHE A 493 10.74 -30.96 10.09
C PHE A 493 11.23 -31.76 11.30
N ILE A 494 12.51 -32.15 11.30
CA ILE A 494 13.16 -32.87 12.40
C ILE A 494 13.14 -32.03 13.68
N GLU A 495 13.51 -30.75 13.60
CA GLU A 495 13.44 -29.84 14.75
C GLU A 495 12.02 -29.68 15.29
N ASN A 496 11.00 -29.66 14.42
CA ASN A 496 9.61 -29.53 14.84
C ASN A 496 9.09 -30.80 15.54
N ILE A 497 9.51 -31.99 15.11
CA ILE A 497 9.21 -33.25 15.82
C ILE A 497 9.92 -33.26 17.18
N GLN A 498 11.19 -32.85 17.23
CA GLN A 498 11.95 -32.75 18.49
C GLN A 498 11.34 -31.75 19.48
N LYS A 499 10.78 -30.65 18.99
CA LYS A 499 10.10 -29.62 19.81
C LYS A 499 8.68 -30.02 20.23
N CYS A 500 8.14 -31.15 19.74
CA CYS A 500 6.80 -31.63 20.11
C CYS A 500 6.80 -32.22 21.53
N LYS A 501 6.20 -31.51 22.49
CA LYS A 501 6.13 -31.91 23.91
C LYS A 501 5.16 -33.05 24.21
N ASN A 502 4.24 -33.37 23.30
CA ASN A 502 3.26 -34.44 23.50
C ASN A 502 3.82 -35.77 22.99
N THR A 503 4.28 -36.62 23.90
CA THR A 503 4.99 -37.87 23.62
C THR A 503 4.18 -38.87 22.80
N LYS A 504 2.87 -38.99 23.07
CA LYS A 504 1.95 -39.87 22.32
C LYS A 504 1.82 -39.40 20.87
N ARG A 505 1.59 -38.10 20.68
CA ARG A 505 1.46 -37.51 19.35
C ARG A 505 2.79 -37.53 18.59
N LYS A 506 3.92 -37.31 19.26
CA LYS A 506 5.27 -37.44 18.69
C LYS A 506 5.50 -38.87 18.17
N PHE A 507 5.14 -39.88 18.96
CA PHE A 507 5.25 -41.29 18.59
C PHE A 507 4.34 -41.69 17.43
N GLU A 508 3.08 -41.25 17.43
CA GLU A 508 2.14 -41.46 16.31
C GLU A 508 2.65 -40.83 15.00
N LEU A 509 3.20 -39.61 15.07
CA LEU A 509 3.77 -38.91 13.93
C LEU A 509 5.01 -39.61 13.38
N VAL A 510 5.95 -39.98 14.25
CA VAL A 510 7.19 -40.70 13.89
C VAL A 510 6.87 -42.05 13.25
N ASN A 511 5.96 -42.83 13.84
CA ASN A 511 5.55 -44.11 13.28
C ASN A 511 4.77 -43.99 11.98
N SER A 512 3.90 -42.99 11.84
CA SER A 512 3.17 -42.76 10.58
C SER A 512 4.10 -42.45 9.39
N PHE A 513 5.31 -41.99 9.69
CA PHE A 513 6.33 -41.61 8.72
C PHE A 513 7.31 -42.76 8.45
N ILE A 514 7.91 -43.36 9.48
CA ILE A 514 8.90 -44.45 9.32
C ILE A 514 8.30 -45.69 8.64
N THR A 515 7.01 -45.93 8.86
CA THR A 515 6.28 -47.06 8.23
C THR A 515 5.98 -46.87 6.76
N LYS A 516 6.38 -45.74 6.15
CA LYS A 516 6.21 -45.51 4.72
C LYS A 516 7.39 -46.08 3.93
N ASP A 517 7.09 -47.03 3.06
CA ASP A 517 8.09 -47.76 2.26
C ASP A 517 8.92 -46.86 1.35
N TRP A 518 8.38 -45.70 0.99
CA TRP A 518 9.02 -44.72 0.10
C TRP A 518 10.04 -43.80 0.76
N LEU A 519 10.16 -43.80 2.10
CA LEU A 519 11.19 -43.02 2.78
C LEU A 519 12.55 -43.70 2.67
N ASP A 520 13.56 -42.89 2.33
CA ASP A 520 14.96 -43.29 2.30
C ASP A 520 15.42 -43.87 3.65
N GLN A 521 16.21 -44.94 3.61
CA GLN A 521 16.63 -45.69 4.79
C GLN A 521 17.47 -44.83 5.76
N ASP A 522 18.33 -43.95 5.22
CA ASP A 522 19.16 -43.05 6.03
C ASP A 522 18.30 -41.98 6.72
N LEU A 523 17.21 -41.55 6.07
CA LEU A 523 16.25 -40.62 6.67
C LEU A 523 15.38 -41.31 7.74
N LYS A 524 14.96 -42.57 7.52
CA LYS A 524 14.27 -43.38 8.54
C LYS A 524 15.13 -43.58 9.77
N GLU A 525 16.41 -43.91 9.57
CA GLU A 525 17.38 -44.02 10.65
C GLU A 525 17.62 -42.69 11.36
N SER A 526 17.78 -41.59 10.61
CA SER A 526 17.98 -40.26 11.18
C SER A 526 16.79 -39.81 12.03
N ILE A 527 15.55 -40.01 11.55
CA ILE A 527 14.34 -39.70 12.32
C ILE A 527 14.24 -40.60 13.56
N SER A 528 14.54 -41.91 13.43
CA SER A 528 14.49 -42.87 14.55
C SER A 528 15.55 -42.59 15.62
N LYS A 529 16.74 -42.11 15.23
CA LYS A 529 17.83 -41.77 16.16
C LYS A 529 17.59 -40.43 16.87
N ASN A 530 16.89 -39.49 16.23
CA ASN A 530 16.75 -38.11 16.70
C ASN A 530 15.41 -37.76 17.37
N CYS A 531 14.40 -38.63 17.30
CA CYS A 531 13.04 -38.38 17.79
C CYS A 531 12.62 -39.42 18.82
#